data_AF-A0A836TDY2-F1
#
_entry.id   AF-A0A836TDY2-F1
#
_cell.length_a   1.000
_cell.length_b   1.000
_cell.length_c   1.000
_cell.angle_alpha   90.00
_cell.angle_beta   90.00
_cell.angle_gamma   90.00
#
_symmetry.space_group_name_H-M   'P 1'
#
loop_
_entity.id
_entity.type
_entity.pdbx_description
1 polymer ?
#
loop_
_entity_poly.entity_id
_entity_poly.type
_entity_poly.pdbx_seq_one_letter_code
_entity_poly.pdbx_strand_id
1 'polypeptide(L)'
;MNIKDLLLELKNKLEEEKEELLKLDNPQRLFKVIEEKKEILKKISEYEKEDFKEHVDLIEEIEKLSKKNLSLALNNMNMIDEIFSAIFDEETVKQYSPYGEQISQPKSGILNKKI
;
A
#
# COMPACT_ATOMS: atom_id res chain seq x y z
N MET A 1 -25.35 10.80 5.98
CA MET A 1 -23.97 11.28 5.79
C MET A 1 -23.82 11.57 4.31
N ASN A 2 -23.25 12.71 3.92
CA ASN A 2 -23.14 13.07 2.50
C ASN A 2 -21.80 12.62 1.91
N ILE A 3 -21.66 12.70 0.58
CA ILE A 3 -20.45 12.28 -0.13
C ILE A 3 -19.21 13.10 0.27
N LYS A 4 -19.36 14.41 0.50
CA LYS A 4 -18.27 15.29 0.94
C LYS A 4 -17.70 14.84 2.29
N ASP A 5 -18.55 14.48 3.23
CA ASP A 5 -18.16 14.00 4.55
C ASP A 5 -17.38 12.69 4.44
N LEU A 6 -17.83 11.77 3.58
CA LEU A 6 -17.15 10.49 3.31
C LEU A 6 -15.77 10.69 2.66
N LEU A 7 -15.67 11.61 1.69
CA LEU A 7 -14.40 11.94 1.04
C LEU A 7 -13.41 12.59 2.03
N LEU A 8 -13.88 13.49 2.89
CA LEU A 8 -13.05 14.07 3.96
C LEU A 8 -12.60 13.03 4.97
N GLU A 9 -13.49 12.10 5.36
CA GLU A 9 -13.14 11.00 6.25
C GLU A 9 -12.08 10.09 5.62
N LEU A 10 -12.25 9.73 4.34
CA LEU A 10 -11.26 8.95 3.60
C LEU A 10 -9.90 9.66 3.55
N LYS A 11 -9.90 10.96 3.25
CA LYS A 11 -8.68 11.78 3.24
C LYS A 11 -7.99 11.73 4.61
N ASN A 12 -8.73 11.92 5.70
CA ASN A 12 -8.18 11.86 7.05
C ASN A 12 -7.59 10.48 7.38
N LYS A 13 -8.24 9.40 6.92
CA LYS A 13 -7.71 8.04 7.10
C LYS A 13 -6.47 7.75 6.26
N LEU A 14 -6.35 8.35 5.07
CA LEU A 14 -5.12 8.29 4.29
C LEU A 14 -3.98 9.06 4.97
N GLU A 15 -4.25 10.20 5.58
CA GLU A 15 -3.22 10.91 6.38
C GLU A 15 -2.82 10.09 7.61
N GLU A 16 -3.77 9.45 8.30
CA GLU A 16 -3.45 8.54 9.41
C GLU A 16 -2.59 7.35 8.95
N GLU A 17 -2.94 6.72 7.83
CA GLU A 17 -2.13 5.63 7.25
C GLU A 17 -0.70 6.09 6.93
N LYS A 18 -0.54 7.29 6.37
CA LYS A 18 0.79 7.85 6.08
C LYS A 18 1.65 7.91 7.34
N GLU A 19 1.09 8.39 8.44
CA GLU A 19 1.81 8.48 9.72
C GLU A 19 2.19 7.10 10.27
N GLU A 20 1.31 6.11 10.14
CA GLU A 20 1.60 4.73 10.57
C GLU A 20 2.68 4.08 9.68
N LEU A 21 2.64 4.31 8.36
CA LEU A 21 3.66 3.84 7.42
C LEU A 21 5.02 4.49 7.65
N LEU A 22 5.09 5.72 8.18
CA LEU A 22 6.36 6.37 8.51
C LEU A 22 6.99 5.82 9.80
N LYS A 23 6.18 5.35 10.75
CA LYS A 23 6.67 4.88 12.06
C LYS A 23 7.03 3.40 12.08
N LEU A 24 6.26 2.56 11.39
CA LEU A 24 6.43 1.11 11.35
C LEU A 24 6.45 0.43 12.74
N ASP A 25 5.84 1.05 13.75
CA ASP A 25 5.88 0.60 15.15
C ASP A 25 4.68 -0.26 15.56
N ASN A 26 3.51 -0.03 14.95
CA ASN A 26 2.27 -0.69 15.31
C ASN A 26 1.50 -1.24 14.09
N PRO A 27 1.79 -2.47 13.64
CA PRO A 27 1.12 -3.06 12.49
C PRO A 27 -0.39 -3.25 12.72
N GLN A 28 -0.84 -3.51 13.95
CA GLN A 28 -2.27 -3.64 14.26
C GLN A 28 -3.03 -2.34 14.04
N ARG A 29 -2.41 -1.20 14.33
CA ARG A 29 -3.01 0.12 14.07
C ARG A 29 -3.10 0.38 12.58
N LEU A 30 -2.06 0.08 11.81
CA LEU A 30 -2.10 0.18 10.34
C LEU A 30 -3.23 -0.69 9.76
N PHE A 31 -3.37 -1.94 10.21
CA PHE A 31 -4.48 -2.81 9.79
C PHE A 31 -5.85 -2.22 10.11
N LYS A 32 -6.02 -1.62 11.29
CA LYS A 32 -7.28 -0.97 11.67
C LYS A 32 -7.61 0.19 10.71
N VAL A 33 -6.63 1.04 10.39
CA VAL A 33 -6.82 2.15 9.42
C VAL A 33 -7.20 1.62 8.04
N ILE A 34 -6.58 0.52 7.59
CA ILE A 34 -6.92 -0.13 6.31
C ILE A 34 -8.37 -0.61 6.29
N GLU A 35 -8.85 -1.27 7.36
CA GLU A 35 -10.24 -1.73 7.44
C GLU A 35 -11.23 -0.56 7.48
N GLU A 36 -10.95 0.49 8.24
CA GLU A 36 -11.78 1.70 8.28
C GLU A 36 -11.88 2.37 6.89
N LYS A 37 -10.79 2.44 6.13
CA LYS A 37 -10.82 2.94 4.74
C LYS A 37 -11.70 2.06 3.84
N LYS A 38 -11.63 0.74 3.97
CA LYS A 38 -12.48 -0.18 3.17
C LYS A 38 -13.96 0.08 3.42
N GLU A 39 -14.36 0.26 4.68
CA GLU A 39 -15.74 0.57 5.03
C GLU A 39 -16.19 1.94 4.48
N ILE A 40 -15.32 2.95 4.49
CA ILE A 40 -15.62 4.25 3.88
C ILE A 40 -15.77 4.11 2.36
N LEU A 41 -14.85 3.41 1.69
CA LEU A 41 -14.91 3.17 0.25
C LEU A 41 -16.18 2.41 -0.16
N LYS A 42 -16.62 1.44 0.66
CA LYS A 42 -17.88 0.74 0.44
C LYS A 42 -19.07 1.71 0.46
N LYS A 43 -19.14 2.62 1.42
CA LYS A 43 -20.19 3.66 1.46
C LYS A 43 -20.09 4.62 0.27
N ILE A 44 -18.88 5.02 -0.12
CA ILE A 44 -18.65 5.86 -1.30
C ILE A 44 -19.14 5.16 -2.59
N SER A 45 -18.98 3.84 -2.68
CA SER A 45 -19.41 3.07 -3.86
C SER A 45 -20.92 3.04 -4.10
N GLU A 46 -21.72 3.49 -3.13
CA GLU A 46 -23.18 3.60 -3.24
C GLU A 46 -23.64 4.89 -3.94
N TYR A 47 -22.72 5.82 -4.24
CA TYR A 47 -23.00 7.11 -4.87
C TYR A 47 -22.77 7.07 -6.39
N GLU A 48 -23.47 7.93 -7.10
CA GLU A 48 -23.40 8.06 -8.55
C GLU A 48 -22.35 9.10 -8.95
N LYS A 49 -21.84 9.02 -10.19
CA LYS A 49 -20.80 9.91 -10.72
C LYS A 49 -21.15 11.41 -10.55
N GLU A 50 -22.43 11.74 -10.68
CA GLU A 50 -22.99 13.08 -10.50
C GLU A 50 -22.66 13.68 -9.13
N ASP A 51 -22.68 12.86 -8.08
CA ASP A 51 -22.43 13.28 -6.69
C ASP A 51 -20.98 13.74 -6.46
N PHE A 52 -20.05 13.36 -7.35
CA PHE A 52 -18.63 13.68 -7.25
C PHE A 52 -18.22 14.95 -8.01
N LYS A 53 -19.09 15.49 -8.88
CA LYS A 53 -18.74 16.58 -9.82
C LYS A 53 -18.28 17.86 -9.12
N GLU A 54 -18.78 18.13 -7.92
CA GLU A 54 -18.41 19.31 -7.12
C GLU A 54 -17.21 19.08 -6.19
N HIS A 55 -16.60 17.89 -6.23
CA HIS A 55 -15.56 17.46 -5.29
C HIS A 55 -14.27 17.02 -5.98
N VAL A 56 -14.05 17.45 -7.23
CA VAL A 56 -12.88 17.08 -8.04
C VAL A 56 -11.57 17.36 -7.32
N ASP A 57 -11.40 18.55 -6.75
CA ASP A 57 -10.17 18.92 -6.03
C ASP A 57 -9.87 17.96 -4.86
N LEU A 58 -10.91 17.59 -4.11
CA LEU A 58 -10.77 16.67 -2.99
C LEU A 58 -10.43 15.25 -3.45
N ILE A 59 -11.00 14.81 -4.58
CA ILE A 59 -10.68 13.50 -5.18
C ILE A 59 -9.23 13.46 -5.66
N GLU A 60 -8.73 14.54 -6.27
CA GLU A 60 -7.33 14.64 -6.67
C GLU A 60 -6.38 14.60 -5.47
N GLU A 61 -6.74 15.26 -4.36
CA GLU A 61 -5.97 15.18 -3.12
C GLU A 61 -5.93 13.75 -2.55
N ILE A 62 -7.07 13.06 -2.53
CA ILE A 62 -7.18 11.66 -2.12
C ILE A 62 -6.31 10.76 -3.01
N GLU A 63 -6.31 10.98 -4.32
CA GLU A 63 -5.48 10.22 -5.26
C GLU A 63 -3.99 10.45 -5.00
N LYS A 64 -3.58 11.72 -4.81
CA LYS A 64 -2.19 12.08 -4.48
C LYS A 64 -1.75 11.43 -3.17
N LEU A 65 -2.57 11.45 -2.13
CA LEU A 65 -2.27 10.80 -0.85
C LEU A 65 -2.19 9.28 -0.99
N SER A 66 -3.13 8.66 -1.71
CA SER A 66 -3.12 7.21 -1.95
C SER A 66 -1.83 6.76 -2.65
N LYS A 67 -1.37 7.51 -3.66
CA LYS A 67 -0.10 7.22 -4.35
C LYS A 67 1.12 7.36 -3.43
N LYS A 68 1.12 8.37 -2.55
CA LYS A 68 2.20 8.55 -1.55
C LYS A 68 2.23 7.38 -0.57
N ASN A 69 1.08 6.97 -0.05
CA ASN A 69 0.99 5.85 0.89
C ASN A 69 1.42 4.54 0.23
N LEU A 70 1.03 4.29 -1.02
CA LEU A 70 1.54 3.14 -1.78
C LEU A 70 3.07 3.18 -1.90
N SER A 71 3.64 4.34 -2.25
CA SER A 71 5.10 4.48 -2.34
C SER A 71 5.80 4.22 -1.00
N LEU A 72 5.22 4.68 0.11
CA LEU A 72 5.76 4.41 1.45
C LEU A 72 5.69 2.92 1.78
N ALA A 73 4.55 2.27 1.51
CA ALA A 73 4.39 0.83 1.74
C ALA A 73 5.41 0.01 0.94
N LEU A 74 5.65 0.37 -0.32
CA LEU A 74 6.66 -0.27 -1.18
C LEU A 74 8.07 -0.08 -0.62
N ASN A 75 8.41 1.13 -0.20
CA ASN A 75 9.73 1.40 0.39
C ASN A 75 9.93 0.61 1.69
N ASN A 76 8.90 0.53 2.53
CA ASN A 76 8.94 -0.24 3.77
C ASN A 76 9.12 -1.74 3.49
N MET A 77 8.44 -2.26 2.47
CA MET A 77 8.59 -3.65 2.03
C MET A 77 10.02 -3.92 1.52
N ASN A 78 10.56 -3.07 0.67
CA ASN A 78 11.93 -3.21 0.16
C ASN A 78 12.96 -3.18 1.30
N MET A 79 12.79 -2.28 2.28
CA MET A 79 13.65 -2.22 3.47
C MET A 79 13.59 -3.53 4.27
N ILE A 80 12.41 -4.11 4.44
CA ILE A 80 12.27 -5.41 5.12
C ILE A 80 13.00 -6.49 4.33
N ASP A 81 12.80 -6.57 3.02
CA ASP A 81 13.47 -7.56 2.16
C ASP A 81 15.00 -7.42 2.22
N GLU A 82 15.55 -6.20 2.19
CA GLU A 82 16.99 -5.94 2.35
C GLU A 82 17.52 -6.43 3.71
N ILE A 83 16.78 -6.22 4.80
CA ILE A 83 17.14 -6.72 6.13
C ILE A 83 17.14 -8.25 6.14
N PHE A 84 16.14 -8.89 5.55
CA PHE A 84 16.08 -10.35 5.47
C PHE A 84 17.24 -10.91 4.64
N SER A 85 17.53 -10.33 3.47
CA SER A 85 18.66 -10.75 2.62
C SER A 85 20.03 -10.53 3.28
N ALA A 86 20.17 -9.57 4.20
CA ALA A 86 21.41 -9.36 4.96
C ALA A 86 21.60 -10.39 6.10
N ILE A 87 20.51 -10.93 6.65
CA ILE A 87 20.53 -11.88 7.76
C ILE A 87 20.57 -13.33 7.26
N PHE A 88 19.90 -13.62 6.15
CA PHE A 88 19.73 -14.95 5.59
C PHE A 88 20.30 -15.00 4.17
N ASP A 89 21.07 -16.03 3.84
CA ASP A 89 21.56 -16.24 2.47
C ASP A 89 20.39 -16.24 1.46
N GLU A 90 20.57 -15.51 0.36
CA GLU A 90 19.54 -15.17 -0.66
C GLU A 90 18.78 -16.40 -1.21
N GLU A 91 19.35 -17.59 -1.11
CA GLU A 91 18.74 -18.85 -1.58
C GLU A 91 17.58 -19.36 -0.71
N THR A 92 17.41 -18.82 0.51
CA THR A 92 16.41 -19.32 1.48
C THR A 92 15.21 -18.40 1.69
N VAL A 93 15.29 -17.14 1.25
CA VAL A 93 14.26 -16.13 1.51
C VAL A 93 13.26 -16.07 0.36
N LYS A 94 11.98 -16.37 0.66
CA LYS A 94 10.89 -16.18 -0.30
C LYS A 94 10.56 -14.70 -0.41
N GLN A 95 10.83 -14.10 -1.57
CA GLN A 95 10.40 -12.75 -1.88
C GLN A 95 8.95 -12.74 -2.36
N TYR A 96 8.20 -11.73 -1.93
CA TYR A 96 6.81 -11.52 -2.34
C TYR A 96 6.68 -10.21 -3.10
N SER A 97 5.67 -10.10 -3.94
CA SER A 97 5.30 -8.85 -4.58
C SER A 97 4.46 -8.02 -3.61
N PRO A 98 4.35 -6.70 -3.84
CA PRO A 98 3.45 -5.83 -3.09
C PRO A 98 1.97 -6.24 -3.13
N TYR A 99 1.61 -7.14 -4.04
CA TYR A 99 0.27 -7.68 -4.23
C TYR A 99 0.09 -9.08 -3.62
N GLY A 100 1.11 -9.60 -2.91
CA GLY A 100 1.08 -10.89 -2.23
C GLY A 100 1.44 -12.09 -3.10
N GLU A 101 1.93 -11.88 -4.32
CA GLU A 101 2.37 -12.96 -5.21
C GLU A 101 3.82 -13.34 -4.89
N GLN A 102 4.16 -14.62 -4.82
CA GLN A 102 5.56 -15.00 -4.63
C GLN A 102 6.36 -14.64 -5.90
N ILE A 103 7.37 -13.78 -5.75
CA ILE A 103 8.30 -13.48 -6.84
C ILE A 103 9.16 -14.73 -7.02
N SER A 104 8.97 -15.43 -8.13
CA SER A 104 9.82 -16.56 -8.47
C SER A 104 11.18 -15.99 -8.85
N GLN A 105 12.23 -16.26 -8.06
CA GLN A 105 13.58 -15.93 -8.50
C GLN A 105 13.84 -16.60 -9.87
N PRO A 106 14.34 -15.90 -10.89
CA PRO A 106 14.82 -16.56 -12.09
C PRO A 106 15.93 -17.50 -11.66
N LYS A 107 15.74 -18.80 -11.90
CA LYS A 107 16.82 -19.78 -11.76
C LYS A 107 18.00 -19.27 -12.58
N SER A 108 19.09 -18.88 -11.92
CA SER A 108 20.38 -18.64 -12.57
C SER A 108 20.85 -19.94 -13.22
N GLY A 109 20.36 -20.18 -14.43
CA GLY A 109 20.87 -21.19 -15.33
C GLY A 109 22.04 -20.60 -16.10
N ILE A 110 23.26 -20.81 -15.60
CA ILE A 110 24.45 -20.80 -16.47
C ILE A 110 25.21 -22.10 -16.22
N LEU A 111 24.76 -23.15 -16.90
CA LEU A 111 25.54 -24.37 -17.13
C LEU A 111 26.50 -24.13 -18.30
N ASN A 112 27.79 -24.26 -17.98
CA ASN A 112 28.92 -24.68 -18.80
C ASN A 112 29.46 -23.80 -19.95
N LYS A 113 30.72 -23.36 -19.75
CA LYS A 113 31.86 -23.82 -20.58
C LYS A 113 33.19 -23.52 -19.86
N LYS A 114 33.83 -24.55 -19.31
CA LYS A 114 35.29 -24.59 -19.17
C LYS A 114 35.84 -25.79 -19.95
N ILE A 115 36.70 -25.40 -20.88
CA ILE A 115 37.71 -26.08 -21.70
C ILE A 115 38.07 -27.50 -21.23
#